data_AF-A0A0A9CTZ1-F1
#
_entry.id   AF-A0A0A9CTZ1-F1
#
_cell.length_a   1.000
_cell.length_b   1.000
_cell.length_c   1.000
_cell.angle_alpha   90.00
_cell.angle_beta   90.00
_cell.angle_gamma   90.00
#
_symmetry.space_group_name_H-M   'P 1'
#
loop_
_entity.id
_entity.type
_entity.pdbx_description
1 polymer ?
#
loop_
_entity_poly.entity_id
_entity_poly.type
_entity_poly.pdbx_seq_one_letter_code
_entity_poly.pdbx_strand_id
1 'polypeptide(L)'
;MNPSDLVKLIEILNPSNKPGRITIITRMGAENMRVKLPHLIRAVRHAGQIVTWITDPMHGNTIKAPCGLKTRPFDSILVCFIFLLPAFLLWLSQKHYKPI
;
A
#
# COMPACT_ATOMS: atom_id res chain seq x y z
N MET A 1 8.17 4.47 -6.25
CA MET A 1 8.09 3.12 -6.85
C MET A 1 7.16 3.20 -8.04
N ASN A 2 7.63 2.82 -9.22
CA ASN A 2 6.78 2.69 -10.39
C ASN A 2 5.94 1.40 -10.25
N PRO A 3 4.64 1.42 -10.56
CA PRO A 3 3.82 0.20 -10.51
C PRO A 3 4.36 -0.98 -11.36
N SER A 4 4.98 -0.73 -12.51
CA SER A 4 5.57 -1.79 -13.36
C SER A 4 6.70 -2.54 -12.66
N ASP A 5 7.53 -1.81 -11.92
CA ASP A 5 8.70 -2.36 -11.26
C ASP A 5 8.29 -3.23 -10.07
N LEU A 6 7.21 -2.83 -9.39
CA LEU A 6 6.63 -3.61 -8.31
C LEU A 6 6.11 -4.96 -8.83
N VAL A 7 5.40 -4.97 -9.97
CA VAL A 7 4.90 -6.21 -10.57
C VAL A 7 6.05 -7.15 -10.92
N LYS A 8 7.07 -6.66 -11.64
CA LYS A 8 8.26 -7.45 -12.00
C LYS A 8 8.97 -8.02 -10.77
N LEU A 9 9.10 -7.22 -9.72
CA LEU A 9 9.73 -7.66 -8.47
C LEU A 9 8.94 -8.80 -7.81
N ILE A 10 7.61 -8.74 -7.82
CA ILE A 10 6.75 -9.80 -7.27
C ILE A 10 6.86 -11.07 -8.13
N GLU A 11 6.95 -10.97 -9.46
CA GLU A 11 7.14 -12.14 -10.33
C GLU A 11 8.44 -12.88 -10.00
N ILE A 12 9.53 -12.13 -9.81
CA ILE A 12 10.84 -12.69 -9.47
C ILE A 12 10.81 -13.35 -8.08
N LEU A 13 10.18 -12.70 -7.09
CA LEU A 13 10.20 -13.17 -5.70
C LEU A 13 9.11 -14.21 -5.37
N ASN A 14 8.06 -14.30 -6.18
CA ASN A 14 6.93 -15.23 -6.01
C ASN A 14 6.47 -15.80 -7.36
N PRO A 15 7.33 -16.56 -8.07
CA PRO A 15 7.03 -17.05 -9.41
C PRO A 15 5.84 -18.02 -9.45
N SER A 16 5.57 -18.71 -8.34
CA SER A 16 4.40 -19.60 -8.19
C SER A 16 3.14 -18.88 -7.72
N ASN A 17 3.19 -17.55 -7.56
CA ASN A 17 2.09 -16.71 -7.07
C ASN A 17 1.43 -17.25 -5.78
N LYS A 18 2.23 -17.83 -4.88
CA LYS A 18 1.73 -18.45 -3.65
C LYS A 18 1.12 -17.38 -2.73
N PRO A 19 -0.16 -17.48 -2.34
CA PRO A 19 -0.79 -16.52 -1.44
C PRO A 19 -0.02 -16.41 -0.11
N GLY A 20 0.15 -15.18 0.39
CA GLY A 20 0.84 -14.90 1.65
C GLY A 20 2.37 -15.01 1.61
N ARG A 21 2.97 -15.40 0.48
CA ARG A 21 4.44 -15.46 0.33
C ARG A 21 5.10 -14.08 0.32
N ILE A 22 4.40 -13.09 -0.21
CA ILE A 22 4.86 -11.70 -0.32
C ILE A 22 3.93 -10.79 0.46
N THR A 23 4.56 -9.94 1.27
CA THR A 23 3.90 -8.87 2.02
C THR A 23 4.48 -7.55 1.57
N ILE A 24 3.62 -6.66 1.07
CA ILE A 24 4.00 -5.31 0.65
C ILE A 24 3.69 -4.36 1.80
N ILE A 25 4.74 -3.74 2.35
CA ILE A 25 4.63 -2.73 3.39
C ILE A 25 4.73 -1.35 2.75
N THR A 26 3.67 -0.56 2.88
CA THR A 26 3.55 0.78 2.29
C THR A 26 3.82 1.86 3.31
N ARG A 27 4.85 2.67 3.08
CA ARG A 27 5.34 3.72 4.00
C ARG A 27 5.51 5.07 3.29
N MET A 28 4.42 5.54 2.68
CA MET A 28 4.41 6.68 1.75
C MET A 28 4.17 8.03 2.45
N GLY A 29 3.61 7.99 3.66
CA GLY A 29 3.08 9.16 4.35
C GLY A 29 1.66 9.52 3.89
N ALA A 30 0.95 10.31 4.69
CA ALA A 30 -0.47 10.63 4.50
C ALA A 30 -0.74 11.31 3.14
N GLU A 31 0.08 12.30 2.79
CA GLU A 31 -0.03 13.10 1.56
C GLU A 31 0.05 12.22 0.30
N ASN A 32 1.00 11.29 0.28
CA ASN A 32 1.25 10.46 -0.89
C ASN A 32 0.35 9.23 -0.97
N MET A 33 -0.16 8.75 0.17
CA MET A 33 -0.90 7.49 0.23
C MET A 33 -2.13 7.53 -0.68
N ARG A 34 -2.95 8.59 -0.58
CA ARG A 34 -4.19 8.72 -1.35
C ARG A 34 -3.95 8.70 -2.86
N VAL A 35 -2.82 9.24 -3.31
CA VAL A 35 -2.47 9.30 -4.72
C VAL A 35 -1.78 8.03 -5.18
N LYS A 36 -0.75 7.54 -4.48
CA LYS A 36 0.15 6.50 -5.00
C LYS A 36 -0.33 5.08 -4.72
N LEU A 37 -0.94 4.82 -3.56
CA LEU A 37 -1.36 3.47 -3.17
C LEU A 37 -2.36 2.84 -4.14
N PRO A 38 -3.41 3.54 -4.61
CA PRO A 38 -4.36 2.94 -5.56
C PRO A 38 -3.71 2.49 -6.87
N HIS A 39 -2.71 3.23 -7.38
CA HIS A 39 -2.01 2.87 -8.62
C HIS A 39 -1.21 1.57 -8.47
N LEU A 40 -0.55 1.38 -7.32
CA LEU A 40 0.19 0.15 -7.04
C LEU A 40 -0.74 -1.05 -6.87
N ILE A 41 -1.84 -0.90 -6.11
CA ILE A 41 -2.83 -1.97 -5.91
C ILE A 41 -3.43 -2.39 -7.26
N ARG A 42 -3.79 -1.42 -8.12
CA ARG A 42 -4.33 -1.71 -9.46
C ARG A 42 -3.33 -2.50 -10.30
N ALA A 43 -2.06 -2.09 -10.36
CA ALA A 43 -1.07 -2.78 -11.19
C ALA A 43 -0.82 -4.23 -10.75
N VAL A 44 -0.60 -4.46 -9.45
CA VAL A 44 -0.42 -5.81 -8.89
C VAL A 44 -1.63 -6.70 -9.16
N ARG A 45 -2.83 -6.11 -9.05
CA ARG A 45 -4.08 -6.82 -9.33
C ARG A 45 -4.27 -7.14 -10.81
N HIS A 46 -3.97 -6.20 -11.71
CA HIS A 46 -4.02 -6.44 -13.16
C HIS A 46 -3.03 -7.52 -13.59
N ALA A 47 -1.90 -7.65 -12.89
CA ALA A 47 -0.95 -8.75 -13.08
C ALA A 47 -1.40 -10.09 -12.45
N GLY A 48 -2.56 -10.15 -11.80
CA GLY A 48 -3.09 -11.36 -11.18
C GLY A 48 -2.32 -11.83 -9.93
N GLN A 49 -1.46 -10.98 -9.36
CA GLN A 49 -0.59 -11.35 -8.27
C GLN A 49 -1.29 -11.30 -6.91
N ILE A 50 -1.02 -12.28 -6.06
CA ILE A 50 -1.61 -12.42 -4.74
C ILE A 50 -0.57 -12.07 -3.68
N VAL A 51 -0.79 -10.94 -3.02
CA VAL A 51 0.10 -10.40 -1.99
C VAL A 51 -0.68 -9.91 -0.77
N THR A 52 -0.03 -9.88 0.37
CA THR A 52 -0.57 -9.26 1.59
C THR A 52 -0.19 -7.77 1.59
N TRP A 53 -1.16 -6.89 1.80
CA TRP A 53 -0.91 -5.46 1.90
C TRP A 53 -0.87 -5.01 3.36
N ILE A 54 0.18 -4.30 3.73
CA ILE A 54 0.34 -3.68 5.05
C ILE A 54 0.66 -2.20 4.84
N THR A 55 0.13 -1.36 5.72
CA THR A 55 0.50 0.04 5.81
C THR A 55 1.33 0.27 7.05
N ASP A 56 2.45 0.96 6.88
CA ASP A 56 3.25 1.54 7.94
C ASP A 56 3.05 3.06 7.92
N PRO A 57 2.20 3.61 8.82
CA PRO A 57 1.89 5.03 8.87
C PRO A 57 2.98 5.86 9.58
N MET A 58 4.07 5.23 10.06
CA MET A 58 5.05 5.90 10.90
C MET A 58 6.18 6.51 10.07
N HIS A 59 6.82 5.71 9.21
CA HIS A 59 8.06 6.10 8.57
C HIS A 59 7.89 7.20 7.52
N GLY A 60 6.74 7.26 6.84
CA GLY A 60 6.47 8.28 5.81
C GLY A 60 6.04 9.65 6.35
N ASN A 61 5.81 9.78 7.67
CA ASN A 61 5.25 10.99 8.30
C ASN A 61 6.22 11.65 9.31
N THR A 62 7.53 11.38 9.21
CA THR A 62 8.52 11.90 10.16
C THR A 62 8.88 13.35 9.83
N ILE A 63 8.75 14.24 10.81
CA ILE A 63 9.14 15.66 10.74
C ILE A 63 10.16 15.99 11.85
N LYS A 64 10.84 17.13 11.74
CA LYS A 64 11.66 17.69 12.82
C LYS A 64 10.86 18.80 13.51
N ALA A 65 10.70 18.69 14.83
CA ALA A 65 10.12 19.75 15.64
C ALA A 65 11.08 20.94 15.74
N PRO A 66 10.61 22.15 16.10
CA PRO A 66 11.47 23.31 16.31
C PRO A 66 12.59 23.08 17.33
N CYS A 67 12.36 22.19 18.31
CA CYS A 67 13.35 21.76 19.30
C CYS A 67 14.37 20.73 18.76
N GLY A 68 14.35 20.40 17.46
CA GLY A 68 15.29 19.48 16.81
C GLY A 68 14.94 17.99 16.93
N LEU A 69 13.93 17.63 17.74
CA LEU A 69 13.50 16.24 17.91
C LEU A 69 12.73 15.72 16.69
N LYS A 70 12.96 14.45 16.33
CA LYS A 70 12.14 13.75 15.33
C LYS A 70 10.80 13.39 15.93
N THR A 71 9.73 13.86 15.31
CA THR A 71 8.36 13.57 15.73
C THR A 71 7.48 13.22 14.54
N ARG A 72 6.26 12.76 14.82
CA ARG A 72 5.26 12.36 13.83
C ARG A 72 3.91 12.93 14.27
N PRO A 73 3.26 13.78 13.46
CA PRO A 73 1.93 14.26 13.78
C PRO A 73 0.95 13.10 13.85
N PHE A 74 0.17 13.04 14.92
CA PHE A 74 -0.84 11.99 15.10
C PHE A 74 -1.89 12.04 13.99
N ASP A 75 -2.31 13.24 13.56
CA ASP A 75 -3.28 13.40 12.48
C ASP A 75 -2.79 12.76 11.17
N SER A 76 -1.50 12.89 10.85
CA SER A 76 -0.93 12.24 9.67
C SER A 76 -0.94 10.71 9.78
N ILE A 77 -0.85 10.16 10.99
CA ILE A 77 -0.99 8.72 11.23
C ILE A 77 -2.47 8.30 11.07
N LEU A 78 -3.39 9.07 11.66
CA LEU A 78 -4.83 8.81 11.63
C LEU A 78 -5.38 8.86 10.19
N VAL A 79 -4.94 9.81 9.39
CA VAL A 79 -5.32 9.94 7.98
C VAL A 79 -4.97 8.68 7.18
N CYS A 80 -3.81 8.07 7.42
CA CYS A 80 -3.45 6.79 6.79
C CYS A 80 -4.44 5.68 7.15
N PHE A 81 -4.91 5.61 8.40
CA PHE A 81 -5.91 4.62 8.82
C PHE A 81 -7.27 4.84 8.13
N ILE A 82 -7.74 6.10 8.09
CA ILE A 82 -9.05 6.43 7.49
C ILE A 82 -9.07 6.06 6.00
N PHE A 83 -7.98 6.28 5.26
CA PHE A 83 -7.93 5.95 3.84
C PHE A 83 -7.83 4.47 3.51
N LEU A 84 -7.48 3.63 4.49
CA LEU A 84 -7.48 2.19 4.26
C LEU A 84 -8.89 1.60 4.21
N LEU A 85 -9.88 2.19 4.89
CA LEU A 85 -11.25 1.66 4.85
C LEU A 85 -11.84 1.67 3.43
N PRO A 86 -11.84 2.80 2.69
CA PRO A 86 -12.35 2.84 1.33
C PRO A 86 -11.51 1.99 0.37
N ALA A 87 -10.18 1.98 0.52
CA ALA A 87 -9.30 1.16 -0.31
C ALA A 87 -9.54 -0.35 -0.10
N PHE A 88 -9.81 -0.75 1.15
CA PHE A 88 -10.16 -2.12 1.52
C PHE A 88 -11.54 -2.52 1.00
N LEU A 89 -12.53 -1.62 1.08
CA LEU A 89 -13.85 -1.82 0.46
C LEU A 89 -13.76 -1.95 -1.07
N LEU A 90 -12.91 -1.14 -1.71
CA LEU A 90 -12.63 -1.26 -3.14
C LEU A 90 -12.01 -2.63 -3.48
N TRP A 91 -11.12 -3.13 -2.62
CA TRP A 91 -10.52 -4.47 -2.76
C TRP A 91 -11.54 -5.59 -2.57
N LEU A 92 -12.39 -5.52 -1.53
CA LEU A 92 -13.44 -6.50 -1.27
C LEU A 92 -14.49 -6.53 -2.39
N SER A 93 -14.98 -5.37 -2.82
CA SER A 93 -15.99 -5.24 -3.88
C SER A 93 -15.55 -5.90 -5.18
N GLN A 94 -14.26 -5.85 -5.51
CA GLN A 94 -13.75 -6.42 -6.77
C GLN A 94 -13.24 -7.86 -6.66
N LYS A 95 -13.26 -8.48 -5.47
CA LYS A 95 -13.02 -9.92 -5.28
C LYS A 95 -14.23 -10.77 -5.75
N HIS A 96 -15.41 -10.17 -5.79
CA HIS A 96 -16.66 -10.81 -6.21
C HIS A 96 -16.96 -10.67 -7.71
N TYR A 97 -16.14 -9.93 -8.47
CA TYR A 97 -16.31 -9.77 -9.92
C TYR A 97 -15.48 -10.83 -10.66
N LYS A 98 -15.98 -12.06 -10.73
CA LYS A 98 -15.61 -12.99 -11.81
C LYS A 98 -16.62 -12.74 -12.94
N PRO A 99 -16.25 -12.11 -14.06
CA PRO A 99 -17.12 -12.14 -15.23
C PRO A 99 -17.27 -13.60 -15.67
N ILE A 100 -18.52 -14.01 -15.88
CA ILE A 100 -18.90 -15.28 -16.50
C ILE A 100 -18.50 -15.21 -17.98
#